data_AF-A0A1X7P0K9-F1
#
_entry.id   AF-A0A1X7P0K9-F1
#
_cell.length_a   1.000
_cell.length_b   1.000
_cell.length_c   1.000
_cell.angle_alpha   90.00
_cell.angle_beta   90.00
_cell.angle_gamma   90.00
#
_symmetry.space_group_name_H-M   'P 1'
#
loop_
_entity.id
_entity.type
_entity.pdbx_description
1 polymer ?
#
loop_
_entity_poly.entity_id
_entity_poly.type
_entity_poly.pdbx_seq_one_letter_code
_entity_poly.pdbx_strand_id
1 'polypeptide(L)' 'MIFVPDRINTEGLLLLETRELAQYLVGKRKTVDFVYPVYEIERQDKMDIRQLILDISYVEWKKMGFSKGTLNY' A
#
# COMPACT_ATOMS: atom_id res chain seq x y z
N MET A 1 -20.09 -2.95 17.37
CA MET A 1 -19.46 -1.73 16.83
C MET A 1 -18.08 -2.14 16.34
N ILE A 2 -17.95 -2.41 15.04
CA ILE A 2 -16.67 -2.83 14.45
C ILE A 2 -16.07 -1.56 13.87
N PHE A 3 -14.93 -1.15 14.42
CA PHE A 3 -14.16 -0.02 13.93
C PHE A 3 -13.46 -0.48 12.65
N VAL A 4 -13.88 0.03 11.50
CA VAL A 4 -13.19 -0.15 10.22
C VAL A 4 -12.42 1.15 10.00
N PRO A 5 -11.10 1.19 10.25
CA PRO A 5 -10.33 2.40 10.06
C PRO A 5 -9.99 2.48 8.57
N ASP A 6 -10.71 3.36 7.88
CA ASP A 6 -10.22 3.95 6.64
C ASP A 6 -8.85 4.59 6.95
N ARG A 7 -7.78 3.93 6.48
CA ARG A 7 -6.37 4.35 6.56
C ARG A 7 -5.71 4.23 7.94
N ILE A 8 -5.36 3.01 8.33
CA ILE A 8 -4.28 2.83 9.32
C ILE A 8 -2.96 3.22 8.65
N ASN A 9 -2.24 4.17 9.24
CA ASN A 9 -0.85 4.42 8.88
C ASN A 9 -0.01 3.17 9.19
N THR A 10 0.86 2.75 8.28
CA THR A 10 1.65 1.51 8.44
C THR A 10 2.41 1.44 9.76
N GLU A 11 2.89 2.60 10.25
CA GLU A 11 3.56 2.74 11.54
C GLU A 11 2.67 2.43 12.75
N GLY A 12 1.41 2.90 12.73
CA GLY A 12 0.45 2.66 13.81
C GLY A 12 0.01 1.19 13.86
N LEU A 13 -0.08 0.55 12.69
CA LEU A 13 -0.37 -0.88 12.61
C LEU A 13 0.74 -1.71 13.24
N LEU A 14 2.01 -1.46 12.88
CA LEU A 14 3.16 -2.19 13.43
C LEU A 14 3.21 -2.08 14.97
N LEU A 15 2.92 -0.90 15.52
CA LEU A 15 2.88 -0.69 16.96
C LEU A 15 1.76 -1.50 17.64
N LEU A 16 0.60 -1.63 16.99
CA LEU A 16 -0.51 -2.42 17.49
C LEU A 16 -0.15 -3.91 17.47
N GLU A 17 0.28 -4.44 16.33
CA GLU A 17 0.65 -5.84 16.16
C GLU A 17 1.76 -6.28 17.13
N THR A 18 2.78 -5.42 17.31
CA THR A 18 3.88 -5.69 18.25
C THR A 18 3.39 -5.78 19.69
N ARG A 19 2.42 -4.94 20.07
CA ARG A 19 1.83 -4.98 21.41
C ARG A 19 0.97 -6.22 21.60
N GLU A 20 0.20 -6.60 20.59
CA GLU A 20 -0.60 -7.82 20.61
C GLU A 20 0.28 -9.08 20.75
N LEU A 21 1.40 -9.13 20.02
CA LEU A 21 2.42 -10.17 20.18
C LEU A 21 3.00 -10.20 21.60
N ALA A 22 3.38 -9.05 22.13
CA ALA A 22 3.94 -8.98 23.49
C ALA A 22 2.95 -9.51 24.54
N GLN A 23 1.65 -9.19 24.40
CA GLN A 23 0.60 -9.70 25.28
C GLN A 23 0.38 -11.20 25.15
N TYR A 24 0.49 -11.74 23.94
CA TYR A 24 0.42 -13.18 23.70
C TYR A 24 1.58 -13.92 24.37
N LEU A 25 2.81 -13.42 24.24
CA LEU A 25 4.00 -14.03 24.84
C LEU A 25 3.93 -14.09 26.38
N VAL A 26 3.36 -13.06 27.02
CA VAL A 26 3.20 -13.05 28.49
C VAL A 26 1.91 -13.74 28.97
N GLY A 27 1.20 -14.43 28.07
CA GLY A 27 -0.03 -15.16 28.39
C GLY A 27 -1.24 -14.27 28.75
N LYS A 28 -1.14 -12.95 28.55
CA LYS A 28 -2.26 -12.02 28.73
C LYS A 28 -3.30 -12.15 27.61
N ARG A 29 -2.88 -12.67 26.45
CA ARG A 29 -3.75 -12.96 25.30
C ARG A 29 -3.55 -14.43 24.89
N LYS A 30 -4.65 -15.11 24.53
CA LYS A 30 -4.63 -16.54 24.17
C LYS A 30 -4.33 -16.80 22.69
N THR A 31 -4.51 -15.79 21.84
CA THR A 31 -4.33 -15.87 20.40
C THR A 31 -3.71 -14.59 19.88
N VAL A 32 -3.05 -14.68 18.73
CA VAL A 32 -2.57 -13.54 17.94
C VAL A 32 -2.89 -13.82 16.48
N ASP A 33 -3.35 -12.80 15.76
CA ASP A 33 -3.71 -12.91 14.36
C ASP A 33 -3.09 -11.73 13.61
N PHE A 34 -2.15 -12.04 12.71
CA PHE A 34 -1.46 -11.05 11.87
C PHE A 34 -2.03 -11.00 10.46
N VAL A 35 -3.09 -11.78 10.17
CA VAL A 35 -3.72 -11.83 8.84
C VAL A 35 -4.57 -10.57 8.60
N TYR A 36 -5.08 -9.96 9.66
CA TYR A 36 -5.88 -8.74 9.59
C TYR A 36 -5.14 -7.55 10.21
N PRO A 37 -5.24 -6.35 9.61
CA PRO A 37 -5.97 -6.04 8.38
C PRO A 37 -5.20 -6.52 7.14
N VAL A 38 -5.94 -7.05 6.16
CA VAL A 38 -5.38 -7.37 4.85
C VAL A 38 -4.96 -6.05 4.21
N TYR A 39 -3.70 -5.92 3.82
CA TYR A 39 -3.23 -4.76 3.07
C TYR A 39 -3.87 -4.80 1.68
N GLU A 40 -4.83 -3.92 1.46
CA GLU A 40 -5.36 -3.69 0.12
C GLU A 40 -4.35 -2.84 -0.65
N ILE A 41 -3.87 -3.36 -1.78
CA ILE A 41 -3.05 -2.60 -2.73
C ILE A 41 -4.00 -1.65 -3.48
N GLU A 42 -4.50 -0.64 -2.78
CA GLU A 42 -5.18 0.47 -3.42
C GLU A 42 -4.13 1.36 -4.09
N ARG A 43 -3.95 1.09 -5.38
CA ARG A 43 -3.18 1.94 -6.28
C ARG A 43 -3.76 3.36 -6.27
N GLN A 44 -3.00 4.32 -5.72
CA GLN A 44 -3.40 5.74 -5.68
C GLN A 44 -3.22 6.46 -7.02
N ASP A 45 -2.65 5.81 -8.04
CA ASP A 45 -2.56 6.42 -9.36
C ASP A 45 -3.95 6.57 -9.97
N LYS A 46 -4.28 7.81 -10.32
CA LYS A 46 -5.50 8.12 -11.05
C LYS A 46 -5.49 7.36 -12.38
N MET A 47 -6.64 6.80 -12.76
CA MET A 47 -6.82 6.15 -14.06
C MET A 47 -6.40 7.06 -15.22
N ASP A 48 -6.58 8.38 -15.07
CA ASP A 48 -6.15 9.38 -16.05
C ASP A 48 -4.64 9.37 -16.28
N ILE A 49 -3.83 9.14 -15.24
CA ILE A 49 -2.36 9.07 -15.35
C ILE A 49 -1.96 7.77 -16.03
N ARG A 50 -2.62 6.65 -15.70
CA ARG A 50 -2.44 5.37 -16.42
C ARG A 50 -2.73 5.55 -17.91
N GLN A 51 -3.86 6.18 -18.23
CA GLN A 51 -4.29 6.38 -19.61
C GLN A 51 -3.33 7.30 -20.36
N LEU A 52 -2.88 8.40 -19.72
CA LEU A 52 -1.84 9.28 -20.26
C LEU A 52 -0.53 8.53 -20.57
N ILE A 53 -0.10 7.64 -19.67
CA ILE A 53 1.10 6.82 -19.85
C ILE A 53 0.95 5.83 -21.01
N LEU A 54 -0.25 5.25 -21.19
CA LEU A 54 -0.52 4.28 -22.26
C LEU A 54 -0.70 4.95 -23.64
N ASP A 55 -1.28 6.15 -23.68
CA ASP A 55 -1.65 6.83 -24.92
C ASP A 55 -0.54 7.73 -25.49
N ILE A 56 0.44 8.12 -24.67
CA ILE A 56 1.51 9.02 -25.11
C ILE A 56 2.40 8.36 -26.16
N SER A 57 2.60 9.07 -27.27
CA SER A 57 3.46 8.58 -28.34
C SER A 57 4.93 8.58 -27.93
N TYR A 58 5.72 7.67 -28.50
CA TYR A 58 7.17 7.61 -28.26
C TYR A 58 7.88 8.95 -28.58
N VAL A 59 7.39 9.68 -29.58
CA VAL A 59 7.94 10.98 -29.99
C VAL A 59 7.72 12.02 -28.90
N GLU A 60 6.52 12.08 -28.33
CA GLU A 60 6.18 13.01 -27.25
C GLU A 60 6.93 12.65 -25.96
N TRP A 61 7.02 11.35 -25.65
CA TRP A 61 7.78 10.86 -24.50
C TRP A 61 9.26 11.26 -24.55
N LYS A 62 9.88 11.12 -25.74
CA LYS A 62 11.27 11.53 -25.96
C LYS A 62 11.44 13.05 -25.92
N LYS A 63 10.47 13.82 -26.40
CA LYS A 63 10.46 15.29 -26.28
C LYS A 63 10.39 15.76 -24.82
N MET A 64 9.74 14.99 -23.95
CA MET A 64 9.71 15.24 -22.50
C MET A 64 10.99 14.83 -21.77
N GLY A 65 12.01 14.31 -22.48
CA GLY A 65 13.30 13.93 -21.91
C GLY A 65 13.35 12.54 -21.31
N PHE A 66 12.29 11.74 -21.46
CA PHE A 66 12.25 10.37 -20.94
C PHE A 66 12.78 9.35 -21.95
N SER A 67 13.51 8.35 -21.46
CA SER A 67 14.03 7.24 -22.26
C SER A 67 13.08 6.04 -22.20
N LYS A 68 13.19 5.13 -23.17
CA LYS A 68 12.31 3.94 -23.27
C LYS A 68 12.39 2.99 -22.05
N GLY A 69 13.46 3.07 -21.26
CA GLY A 69 13.66 2.26 -20.04
C GLY A 69 13.21 2.93 -18.74
N THR A 70 12.66 4.15 -18.81
CA THR A 70 12.30 4.93 -17.61
C THR A 70 10.93 4.54 -17.04
N LEU A 71 10.10 3.84 -17.81
CA LEU A 71 8.75 3.46 -17.40
C LEU A 71 8.68 1.95 -17.10
N ASN A 72 8.55 1.61 -15.82
CA ASN A 72 8.13 0.28 -15.38
C ASN A 72 6.69 0.40 -14.88
N TYR A 73 5.74 -0.13 -15.66
CA TYR A 73 4.33 -0.22 -15.30
C TYR A 73 3.90 -1.67 -15.23
#